data_AF-M7SG54-F1
#
_entry.id   AF-M7SG54-F1
#
_cell.length_a   1.000
_cell.length_b   1.000
_cell.length_c   1.000
_cell.angle_alpha   90.00
_cell.angle_beta   90.00
_cell.angle_gamma   90.00
#
_symmetry.space_group_name_H-M   'P 1'
#
loop_
_entity.id
_entity.type
_entity.pdbx_description
1 polymer ?
#
loop_
_entity_poly.entity_id
_entity_poly.type
_entity_poly.pdbx_seq_one_letter_code
_entity_poly.pdbx_strand_id
1 'polypeptide(L)'
;MDINISDNLWRYAIIGLASILFWQASTVAYNLWMHPLSKFPGPVLQRASTLPWGIRHTLGIQALRQQEPLIMRYVNLLLKQLHQESSNGGSGVEKKALNIEAWYNYATFDLVGDLVFGQSFGCLEGSDYHPWVANLLVISFIFKSVRSGAWLVSLCYVGLSEVVQLIWKFSSFLPFAKMQGYINGMLESRLSLDKERHDLFEGLVKRREEWVRSKDEEKEKK
;
A
#
# COMPACT_ATOMS: atom_id res chain seq x y z
N MET A 1 25.54 38.19 30.47
CA MET A 1 24.69 37.16 31.09
C MET A 1 24.31 36.25 29.96
N ASP A 2 25.16 35.27 29.68
CA ASP A 2 25.03 34.44 28.49
C ASP A 2 23.93 33.42 28.75
N ILE A 3 22.77 33.64 28.15
CA ILE A 3 21.63 32.72 28.25
C ILE A 3 22.04 31.47 27.47
N ASN A 4 22.50 30.45 28.18
CA ASN A 4 22.87 29.18 27.56
C ASN A 4 21.61 28.47 27.06
N ILE A 5 21.35 28.58 25.75
CA ILE A 5 20.13 28.08 25.10
C ILE A 5 20.07 26.54 25.16
N SER A 6 21.23 25.85 25.15
CA SER A 6 21.31 24.39 25.21
C SER A 6 20.77 23.82 26.52
N ASP A 7 21.06 24.48 27.65
CA ASP A 7 20.73 23.98 28.98
C ASP A 7 19.25 24.17 29.33
N ASN A 8 18.57 25.08 28.63
CA ASN A 8 17.16 25.41 28.83
C ASN A 8 16.25 24.87 27.72
N LEU A 9 16.80 24.26 26.68
CA LEU A 9 16.06 23.73 25.53
C LEU A 9 14.96 22.74 25.97
N TRP A 10 15.28 21.86 26.91
CA TRP A 10 14.31 20.89 27.44
C TRP A 10 13.16 21.57 28.21
N ARG A 11 13.41 22.71 28.88
CA ARG A 11 12.38 23.48 29.59
C ARG A 11 11.40 24.12 28.62
N TYR A 12 11.91 24.72 27.54
CA TYR A 12 11.07 25.27 26.48
C TYR A 12 10.28 24.17 25.75
N ALA A 13 10.88 23.00 25.53
CA ALA A 13 10.17 21.84 24.97
C ALA A 13 9.02 21.36 25.87
N ILE A 14 9.23 21.30 27.20
CA ILE A 14 8.18 20.94 28.16
C ILE A 14 7.06 21.98 28.17
N ILE A 15 7.40 23.28 28.21
CA ILE A 15 6.40 24.36 28.20
C ILE A 15 5.59 24.33 26.89
N GLY A 16 6.26 24.09 25.75
CA GLY A 16 5.60 23.92 24.46
C GLY A 16 4.67 22.70 24.42
N LEU A 17 5.11 21.55 24.94
CA LEU A 17 4.25 20.37 25.04
C LEU A 17 3.06 20.60 25.98
N ALA A 18 3.28 21.25 27.12
CA ALA A 18 2.22 21.55 28.09
C ALA A 18 1.17 22.50 27.51
N SER A 19 1.58 23.53 26.76
CA SER A 19 0.65 24.47 26.13
C SER A 19 -0.19 23.81 25.03
N ILE A 20 0.41 22.92 24.23
CA ILE A 20 -0.31 22.11 23.24
C ILE A 20 -1.33 21.20 23.92
N LEU A 21 -0.95 20.49 24.98
CA LEU A 21 -1.85 19.61 25.72
C LEU A 21 -3.01 20.37 26.36
N PHE A 22 -2.73 21.55 26.92
CA PHE A 22 -3.77 22.43 27.48
C PHE A 22 -4.76 22.89 26.41
N TRP A 23 -4.25 23.31 25.24
CA TRP A 23 -5.09 23.70 24.11
C TRP A 23 -5.98 22.54 23.63
N GLN A 24 -5.45 21.32 23.57
CA GLN A 24 -6.21 20.12 23.22
C GLN A 24 -7.30 19.81 24.26
N ALA A 25 -6.96 19.84 25.55
CA ALA A 25 -7.92 19.59 26.63
C ALA A 25 -9.05 20.63 26.65
N SER A 26 -8.71 21.91 26.44
CA SER A 26 -9.68 23.01 26.33
C SER A 26 -10.65 22.79 25.15
N THR A 27 -10.11 22.40 23.98
CA THR A 27 -10.92 22.12 22.79
C THR A 27 -11.87 20.94 23.01
N VAL A 28 -11.40 19.87 23.65
CA VAL A 28 -12.21 18.69 23.99
C VAL A 28 -13.35 19.06 24.94
N ALA A 29 -13.06 19.85 25.99
CA ALA A 29 -14.05 20.30 26.95
C ALA A 29 -15.12 21.19 26.29
N TYR A 30 -14.69 22.14 25.45
CA TYR A 30 -15.59 22.98 24.66
C TYR A 30 -16.48 22.14 23.73
N ASN A 31 -15.91 21.18 23.01
CA ASN A 31 -16.63 20.33 22.07
C ASN A 31 -17.67 19.42 22.72
N LEU A 32 -17.38 18.91 23.93
CA LEU A 32 -18.30 18.04 24.66
C LEU A 32 -19.44 18.80 25.33
N TRP A 33 -19.19 20.02 25.81
CA TRP A 33 -20.14 20.72 26.67
C TRP A 33 -20.81 21.92 26.01
N MET A 34 -20.02 22.76 25.32
CA MET A 34 -20.48 24.07 24.82
C MET A 34 -20.76 24.09 23.31
N HIS A 35 -20.24 23.13 22.54
CA HIS A 35 -20.41 23.12 21.10
C HIS A 35 -21.87 22.78 20.71
N PRO A 36 -22.48 23.48 19.74
CA PRO A 36 -23.90 23.30 19.38
C PRO A 36 -24.27 21.87 18.96
N LEU A 37 -23.30 21.08 18.50
CA LEU A 37 -23.47 19.66 18.15
C LEU A 37 -23.43 18.70 19.35
N SER A 38 -23.11 19.15 20.57
CA SER A 38 -23.09 18.31 21.79
C SER A 38 -24.47 17.74 22.13
N LYS A 39 -25.53 18.44 21.69
CA LYS A 39 -26.95 18.09 21.86
C LYS A 39 -27.41 16.88 21.05
N PHE A 40 -26.68 16.52 19.99
CA PHE A 40 -27.03 15.37 19.16
C PHE A 40 -26.33 14.10 19.69
N PRO A 41 -27.06 12.98 19.87
CA PRO A 41 -26.49 11.75 20.40
C PRO A 41 -25.54 11.10 19.38
N GLY A 42 -24.25 11.00 19.72
CA GLY A 42 -23.23 10.31 18.94
C GLY A 42 -22.09 9.77 19.81
N PRO A 43 -21.20 8.90 19.28
CA PRO A 43 -20.08 8.35 20.03
C PRO A 43 -19.21 9.46 20.64
N VAL A 44 -18.96 9.40 21.95
CA VAL A 44 -18.27 10.47 22.71
C VAL A 44 -16.89 10.79 22.13
N LEU A 45 -16.17 9.77 21.64
CA LEU A 45 -14.86 9.93 21.01
C LEU A 45 -14.89 10.83 19.76
N GLN A 46 -15.96 10.73 18.94
CA GLN A 46 -16.10 11.56 17.73
C GLN A 46 -16.50 13.00 18.06
N ARG A 47 -17.13 13.23 19.23
CA ARG A 47 -17.42 14.57 19.73
C ARG A 47 -16.21 15.22 20.38
N ALA A 48 -15.42 14.45 21.13
CA ALA A 48 -14.25 14.94 21.85
C ALA A 48 -13.12 15.37 20.92
N SER A 49 -12.87 14.63 19.83
CA SER A 49 -11.70 14.85 18.98
C SER A 49 -11.97 14.50 17.52
N THR A 50 -11.25 15.16 16.61
CA THR A 50 -11.18 14.81 15.18
C THR A 50 -10.30 13.59 14.92
N LEU A 51 -9.57 13.09 15.93
CA LEU A 51 -8.66 11.94 15.79
C LEU A 51 -9.36 10.66 15.27
N PRO A 52 -10.55 10.26 15.74
CA PRO A 52 -11.23 9.09 15.18
C PRO A 52 -11.62 9.27 13.71
N TRP A 53 -11.93 10.50 13.29
CA TRP A 53 -12.14 10.81 11.88
C TRP A 53 -10.82 10.66 11.12
N GLY A 54 -9.73 11.23 11.63
CA GLY A 54 -8.38 11.08 11.06
C GLY A 54 -7.99 9.62 10.89
N ILE A 55 -8.10 8.81 11.95
CA ILE A 55 -7.79 7.37 11.95
C ILE A 55 -8.62 6.60 10.91
N ARG A 56 -9.91 6.91 10.78
CA ARG A 56 -10.78 6.26 9.78
C ARG A 56 -10.35 6.56 8.34
N HIS A 57 -9.87 7.78 8.08
CA HIS A 57 -9.43 8.21 6.76
C HIS A 57 -8.00 7.75 6.47
N THR A 58 -7.09 7.87 7.43
CA THR A 58 -5.69 7.46 7.26
C THR A 58 -5.53 5.95 7.14
N LEU A 59 -6.33 5.17 7.87
CA LEU A 59 -6.31 3.71 7.78
C LEU A 59 -7.19 3.16 6.65
N GLY A 60 -7.94 4.01 5.94
CA GLY A 60 -8.78 3.58 4.82
C GLY A 60 -9.81 2.50 5.16
N ILE A 61 -10.23 2.39 6.43
CA ILE A 61 -11.07 1.27 6.94
C ILE A 61 -12.37 1.12 6.14
N GLN A 62 -12.92 2.23 5.64
CA GLN A 62 -14.12 2.21 4.79
C GLN A 62 -13.83 1.60 3.42
N ALA A 63 -12.70 1.95 2.80
CA ALA A 63 -12.26 1.38 1.53
C ALA A 63 -11.93 -0.11 1.70
N LEU A 64 -11.28 -0.50 2.79
CA LEU A 64 -10.99 -1.92 3.09
C LEU A 64 -12.25 -2.77 3.23
N ARG A 65 -13.29 -2.26 3.90
CA ARG A 65 -14.59 -2.97 4.01
C ARG A 65 -15.26 -3.22 2.67
N GLN A 66 -15.13 -2.29 1.73
CA GLN A 66 -15.67 -2.49 0.38
C GLN A 66 -14.95 -3.61 -0.38
N GLN A 67 -13.71 -3.91 -0.02
CA GLN A 67 -12.89 -4.97 -0.64
C GLN A 67 -13.01 -6.33 0.06
N GLU A 68 -13.74 -6.42 1.17
CA GLU A 68 -13.94 -7.66 1.93
C GLU A 68 -14.44 -8.84 1.05
N PRO A 69 -15.44 -8.67 0.15
CA PRO A 69 -15.92 -9.78 -0.67
C PRO A 69 -14.84 -10.34 -1.60
N LEU A 70 -13.97 -9.46 -2.12
CA LEU A 70 -12.87 -9.83 -3.02
C LEU A 70 -11.79 -10.60 -2.24
N ILE A 71 -11.38 -10.09 -1.06
CA ILE A 71 -10.42 -10.77 -0.19
C ILE A 71 -10.95 -12.15 0.20
N MET A 72 -12.22 -12.24 0.62
CA MET A 72 -12.83 -13.51 1.01
C MET A 72 -12.86 -14.53 -0.14
N ARG A 73 -13.07 -14.09 -1.38
CA ARG A 73 -12.99 -14.99 -2.55
C ARG A 73 -11.61 -15.64 -2.68
N TYR A 74 -10.53 -14.87 -2.55
CA TYR A 74 -9.16 -15.39 -2.64
C TYR A 74 -8.78 -16.26 -1.44
N VAL A 75 -9.22 -15.90 -0.23
CA VAL A 75 -9.01 -16.73 0.96
C VAL A 75 -9.70 -18.08 0.81
N ASN A 76 -10.95 -18.10 0.32
CA ASN A 76 -11.67 -19.34 0.04
C ASN A 76 -10.98 -20.18 -1.04
N LEU A 77 -10.46 -19.54 -2.09
CA LEU A 77 -9.71 -20.23 -3.15
C LEU A 77 -8.41 -20.85 -2.62
N LEU A 78 -7.66 -20.10 -1.80
CA LEU A 78 -6.45 -20.59 -1.12
C LEU A 78 -6.76 -21.80 -0.24
N LEU A 79 -7.80 -21.72 0.59
CA LEU A 79 -8.22 -22.83 1.45
C LEU A 79 -8.65 -24.06 0.65
N LYS A 80 -9.34 -23.86 -0.47
CA LYS A 80 -9.75 -24.93 -1.39
C LYS A 80 -8.54 -25.64 -1.98
N GLN A 81 -7.57 -24.89 -2.51
CA GLN A 81 -6.35 -25.46 -3.11
C GLN A 81 -5.48 -26.19 -2.07
N LEU A 82 -5.29 -25.60 -0.89
CA LEU A 82 -4.56 -26.25 0.21
C LEU A 82 -5.25 -27.56 0.66
N HIS A 83 -6.58 -27.59 0.72
CA HIS A 83 -7.32 -28.82 1.00
C HIS A 83 -7.13 -29.86 -0.11
N GLN A 84 -7.21 -29.46 -1.37
CA GLN A 84 -7.04 -30.37 -2.51
C GLN A 84 -5.64 -31.00 -2.50
N GLU A 85 -4.59 -30.22 -2.35
CA GLU A 85 -3.20 -30.70 -2.26
C GLU A 85 -2.93 -31.54 -1.01
N SER A 86 -3.58 -31.22 0.12
CA SER A 86 -3.51 -32.06 1.32
C SER A 86 -4.26 -33.39 1.16
N SER A 87 -5.32 -33.44 0.36
CA SER A 87 -6.14 -34.65 0.14
C SER A 87 -5.62 -35.55 -0.98
N ASN A 88 -4.91 -34.98 -1.95
CA ASN A 88 -4.24 -35.70 -3.05
C ASN A 88 -2.97 -36.45 -2.59
N GLY A 89 -2.48 -36.21 -1.37
CA GLY A 89 -1.51 -37.07 -0.70
C GLY A 89 -2.16 -38.39 -0.30
N GLY A 90 -2.26 -39.34 -1.23
CA GLY A 90 -2.87 -40.65 -1.00
C GLY A 90 -2.31 -41.38 0.21
N SER A 91 -3.15 -42.22 0.85
CA SER A 91 -2.95 -42.93 2.13
C SER A 91 -1.73 -43.86 2.28
N GLY A 92 -0.69 -43.74 1.45
CA GLY A 92 0.53 -44.55 1.54
C GLY A 92 1.80 -43.89 1.01
N VAL A 93 1.76 -42.64 0.53
CA VAL A 93 2.95 -41.90 0.12
C VAL A 93 3.15 -40.74 1.09
N GLU A 94 4.38 -40.63 1.59
CA GLU A 94 4.86 -39.58 2.49
C GLU A 94 4.18 -38.23 2.20
N LYS A 95 3.48 -37.67 3.20
CA LYS A 95 2.76 -36.39 3.05
C LYS A 95 3.74 -35.34 2.52
N LYS A 96 3.60 -34.96 1.25
CA LYS A 96 4.42 -33.92 0.62
C LYS A 96 4.31 -32.66 1.47
N ALA A 97 5.42 -32.21 2.05
CA ALA A 97 5.45 -30.97 2.81
C ALA A 97 5.07 -29.81 1.88
N LEU A 98 3.97 -29.13 2.19
CA LEU A 98 3.50 -27.99 1.42
C LEU A 98 4.30 -26.75 1.82
N ASN A 99 4.89 -26.08 0.84
CA ASN A 99 5.55 -24.80 1.08
C ASN A 99 4.50 -23.69 1.19
N ILE A 100 4.09 -23.41 2.43
CA ILE A 100 3.09 -22.38 2.74
C ILE A 100 3.55 -20.96 2.35
N GLU A 101 4.86 -20.69 2.31
CA GLU A 101 5.40 -19.41 1.84
C GLU A 101 5.01 -19.15 0.38
N ALA A 102 5.16 -20.15 -0.48
CA ALA A 102 4.79 -20.04 -1.89
C ALA A 102 3.29 -19.82 -2.06
N TRP A 103 2.45 -20.54 -1.30
CA TRP A 103 0.99 -20.39 -1.31
C TRP A 103 0.52 -19.00 -0.88
N TYR A 104 1.12 -18.43 0.16
CA TYR A 104 0.82 -17.05 0.57
C TYR A 104 1.27 -16.04 -0.49
N ASN A 105 2.42 -16.27 -1.14
CA ASN A 105 2.89 -15.42 -2.22
C ASN A 105 1.91 -15.47 -3.41
N TYR A 106 1.49 -16.66 -3.87
CA TYR A 106 0.48 -16.80 -4.93
C TYR A 106 -0.81 -16.05 -4.61
N ALA A 107 -1.32 -16.23 -3.39
CA ALA A 107 -2.53 -15.55 -2.94
C ALA A 107 -2.39 -14.03 -2.90
N THR A 108 -1.24 -13.53 -2.46
CA THR A 108 -0.97 -12.09 -2.38
C THR A 108 -0.86 -11.49 -3.78
N PHE A 109 -0.18 -12.14 -4.73
CA PHE A 109 -0.05 -11.62 -6.09
C PHE A 109 -1.38 -11.61 -6.83
N ASP A 110 -2.19 -12.66 -6.70
CA ASP A 110 -3.52 -12.70 -7.34
C ASP A 110 -4.48 -11.69 -6.72
N LEU A 111 -4.47 -11.55 -5.38
CA LEU A 111 -5.28 -10.56 -4.67
C LEU A 111 -4.93 -9.13 -5.08
N VAL A 112 -3.63 -8.80 -5.09
CA VAL A 112 -3.16 -7.47 -5.49
C VAL A 112 -3.41 -7.23 -6.97
N GLY A 113 -3.25 -8.24 -7.82
CA GLY A 113 -3.56 -8.16 -9.26
C GLY A 113 -5.01 -7.77 -9.52
N ASP A 114 -5.96 -8.45 -8.88
CA ASP A 114 -7.39 -8.15 -9.05
C ASP A 114 -7.79 -6.83 -8.37
N LEU A 115 -7.15 -6.46 -7.26
CA LEU A 115 -7.41 -5.19 -6.56
C LEU A 115 -6.91 -3.95 -7.33
N VAL A 116 -5.74 -4.07 -7.97
CA VAL A 116 -5.01 -2.96 -8.62
C VAL A 116 -5.34 -2.92 -10.10
N PHE A 117 -5.27 -4.05 -10.80
CA PHE A 117 -5.43 -4.08 -12.26
C PHE A 117 -6.77 -4.69 -12.71
N GLY A 118 -7.58 -5.21 -11.78
CA GLY A 118 -8.84 -5.87 -12.11
C GLY A 118 -8.64 -7.20 -12.85
N GLN A 119 -7.42 -7.74 -12.86
CA GLN A 119 -7.06 -8.97 -13.55
C GLN A 119 -6.30 -9.88 -12.58
N SER A 120 -6.78 -11.12 -12.41
CA SER A 120 -6.06 -12.15 -11.66
C SER A 120 -4.98 -12.78 -12.54
N PHE A 121 -3.78 -12.97 -12.00
CA PHE A 121 -2.69 -13.65 -12.72
C PHE A 121 -2.87 -15.18 -12.78
N GLY A 122 -3.76 -15.73 -11.94
CA GLY A 122 -4.07 -17.15 -11.89
C GLY A 122 -2.96 -17.98 -11.23
N CYS A 123 -2.11 -17.36 -10.41
CA CYS A 123 -1.01 -18.03 -9.74
C CYS A 123 -1.52 -19.11 -8.75
N LEU A 124 -2.66 -18.86 -8.10
CA LEU A 124 -3.33 -19.80 -7.20
C LEU A 124 -3.92 -21.03 -7.92
N GLU A 125 -4.37 -20.88 -9.16
CA GLU A 125 -4.97 -21.97 -9.93
C GLU A 125 -3.92 -22.83 -10.63
N GLY A 126 -2.87 -22.20 -11.15
CA GLY A 126 -1.76 -22.90 -11.80
C GLY A 126 -0.76 -23.55 -10.83
N SER A 127 -0.80 -23.20 -9.54
CA SER A 127 0.24 -23.55 -8.54
C SER A 127 1.66 -23.17 -8.98
N ASP A 128 1.75 -22.23 -9.92
CA ASP A 128 2.99 -21.76 -10.53
C ASP A 128 2.94 -20.24 -10.62
N TYR A 129 4.10 -19.61 -10.45
CA TYR A 129 4.22 -18.18 -10.65
C TYR A 129 4.04 -17.88 -12.14
N HIS A 130 3.17 -16.92 -12.47
CA HIS A 130 3.12 -16.39 -13.83
C HIS A 130 4.55 -15.97 -14.27
N PRO A 131 4.98 -16.20 -15.53
CA PRO A 131 6.33 -15.88 -15.98
C PRO A 131 6.73 -14.42 -15.69
N TRP A 132 5.75 -13.52 -15.60
CA TRP A 132 5.92 -12.20 -15.04
C TRP A 132 6.31 -12.27 -13.55
N VAL A 133 5.52 -12.73 -12.59
CA VAL A 133 5.92 -12.77 -11.16
C VAL A 133 7.23 -13.57 -10.89
N ALA A 134 7.46 -14.65 -11.63
CA ALA A 134 8.68 -15.47 -11.50
C ALA A 134 9.94 -14.83 -12.12
N ASN A 135 9.85 -14.30 -13.34
CA ASN A 135 11.01 -13.70 -14.04
C ASN A 135 11.12 -12.18 -13.85
N LEU A 136 10.03 -11.51 -13.48
CA LEU A 136 9.96 -10.10 -13.14
C LEU A 136 10.36 -9.94 -11.67
N LEU A 137 11.67 -9.85 -11.46
CA LEU A 137 12.31 -8.69 -10.82
C LEU A 137 11.75 -8.11 -9.52
N VAL A 138 10.87 -8.77 -8.80
CA VAL A 138 10.41 -8.31 -7.48
C VAL A 138 10.99 -9.24 -6.45
N ILE A 139 10.68 -10.53 -6.50
CA ILE A 139 11.23 -11.49 -5.53
C ILE A 139 12.75 -11.64 -5.73
N SER A 140 13.19 -12.04 -6.93
CA SER A 140 14.61 -12.19 -7.23
C SER A 140 15.40 -10.88 -7.11
N PHE A 141 14.82 -9.74 -7.49
CA PHE A 141 15.51 -8.45 -7.34
C PHE A 141 15.53 -8.03 -5.88
N ILE A 142 14.44 -8.08 -5.11
CA ILE A 142 14.45 -7.68 -3.69
C ILE A 142 15.46 -8.54 -2.93
N PHE A 143 15.40 -9.86 -3.04
CA PHE A 143 16.31 -10.74 -2.31
C PHE A 143 17.77 -10.59 -2.79
N LYS A 144 18.02 -10.44 -4.10
CA LYS A 144 19.39 -10.21 -4.59
C LYS A 144 19.89 -8.80 -4.33
N SER A 145 19.02 -7.79 -4.34
CA SER A 145 19.32 -6.38 -4.08
C SER A 145 19.61 -6.11 -2.62
N VAL A 146 19.02 -6.88 -1.70
CA VAL A 146 19.42 -6.85 -0.28
C VAL A 146 20.86 -7.35 -0.15
N ARG A 147 21.20 -8.47 -0.80
CA ARG A 147 22.56 -9.03 -0.75
C ARG A 147 23.58 -8.17 -1.51
N SER A 148 23.25 -7.68 -2.71
CA SER A 148 24.14 -6.81 -3.49
C SER A 148 24.23 -5.40 -2.90
N GLY A 149 23.16 -4.91 -2.28
CA GLY A 149 23.14 -3.63 -1.55
C GLY A 149 24.19 -3.58 -0.45
N ALA A 150 24.41 -4.70 0.27
CA ALA A 150 25.49 -4.80 1.25
C ALA A 150 26.89 -4.59 0.62
N TRP A 151 27.13 -5.16 -0.56
CA TRP A 151 28.38 -4.96 -1.31
C TRP A 151 28.51 -3.52 -1.83
N LEU A 152 27.43 -2.93 -2.32
CA LEU A 152 27.42 -1.58 -2.85
C LEU A 152 27.61 -0.51 -1.76
N VAL A 153 27.03 -0.71 -0.57
CA VAL A 153 27.30 0.12 0.61
C VAL A 153 28.77 0.03 1.01
N SER A 154 29.35 -1.17 0.99
CA SER A 154 30.79 -1.35 1.26
C SER A 154 31.68 -0.64 0.23
N LEU A 155 31.29 -0.59 -1.05
CA LEU A 155 32.01 0.14 -2.11
C LEU A 155 31.87 1.67 -1.99
N CYS A 156 30.73 2.17 -1.50
CA CYS A 156 30.56 3.59 -1.18
C CYS A 156 31.50 4.05 -0.05
N TYR A 157 31.79 3.19 0.93
CA TYR A 157 32.76 3.49 2.00
C TYR A 157 34.21 3.62 1.50
N VAL A 158 34.55 3.00 0.36
CA VAL A 158 35.88 3.09 -0.29
C VAL A 158 35.99 4.30 -1.24
N GLY A 159 34.90 5.08 -1.40
CA GLY A 159 34.88 6.28 -2.25
C GLY A 159 34.52 6.04 -3.71
N LEU A 160 34.07 4.83 -4.09
CA LEU A 160 33.63 4.50 -5.46
C LEU A 160 32.13 4.77 -5.72
N SER A 161 31.57 5.80 -5.09
CA SER A 161 30.14 6.12 -5.17
C SER A 161 29.64 6.35 -6.61
N GLU A 162 30.46 6.99 -7.46
CA GLU A 162 30.09 7.30 -8.85
C GLU A 162 29.94 6.03 -9.72
N VAL A 163 30.80 5.04 -9.52
CA VAL A 163 30.73 3.76 -10.23
C VAL A 163 29.49 2.97 -9.80
N VAL A 164 29.18 3.00 -8.51
CA VAL A 164 27.96 2.37 -7.96
C VAL A 164 26.69 2.99 -8.54
N GLN A 165 26.64 4.32 -8.65
CA GLN A 165 25.50 5.02 -9.27
C GLN A 165 25.34 4.67 -10.76
N LEU A 166 26.44 4.55 -11.49
CA LEU A 166 26.42 4.16 -12.90
C LEU A 166 25.88 2.73 -13.07
N ILE A 167 26.36 1.79 -12.25
CA ILE A 167 25.89 0.40 -12.24
C ILE A 167 24.40 0.33 -11.91
N TRP A 168 23.92 1.10 -10.93
CA TRP A 168 22.50 1.18 -10.57
C TRP A 168 21.64 1.70 -11.74
N LYS A 169 22.08 2.77 -12.41
CA LYS A 169 21.37 3.36 -13.56
C LYS A 169 21.29 2.39 -14.73
N PHE A 170 22.38 1.69 -15.06
CA PHE A 170 22.42 0.75 -16.18
C PHE A 170 21.68 -0.57 -15.88
N SER A 171 21.88 -1.13 -14.70
CA SER A 171 21.30 -2.42 -14.32
C SER A 171 19.78 -2.35 -14.11
N SER A 172 19.28 -1.22 -13.60
CA SER A 172 17.85 -1.06 -13.31
C SER A 172 17.01 -0.68 -14.54
N PHE A 173 17.62 -0.21 -15.63
CA PHE A 173 16.88 0.33 -16.77
C PHE A 173 16.13 -0.73 -17.60
N LEU A 174 16.82 -1.79 -18.05
CA LEU A 174 16.20 -2.91 -18.78
C LEU A 174 15.01 -3.56 -18.05
N PRO A 175 15.17 -3.96 -16.77
CA PRO A 175 14.09 -4.57 -16.02
C PRO A 175 12.92 -3.61 -15.79
N PHE A 176 13.20 -2.35 -15.54
CA PHE A 176 12.19 -1.31 -15.36
C PHE A 176 11.41 -1.03 -16.65
N ALA A 177 12.07 -0.99 -17.81
CA ALA A 177 11.42 -0.82 -19.10
C ALA A 177 10.44 -1.96 -19.43
N LYS A 178 10.84 -3.21 -19.17
CA LYS A 178 9.93 -4.36 -19.31
C LYS A 178 8.77 -4.28 -18.33
N MET A 179 9.03 -3.94 -17.07
CA MET A 179 7.98 -3.77 -16.06
C MET A 179 6.98 -2.67 -16.45
N GLN A 180 7.45 -1.53 -16.95
CA GLN A 180 6.58 -0.49 -17.46
C GLN A 180 5.74 -0.96 -18.65
N GLY A 181 6.30 -1.75 -19.56
CA GLY A 181 5.55 -2.34 -20.67
C GLY A 181 4.38 -3.23 -20.20
N TYR A 182 4.64 -4.10 -19.21
CA TYR A 182 3.59 -4.95 -18.62
C TYR A 182 2.53 -4.14 -17.87
N ILE A 183 2.96 -3.17 -17.05
CA ILE A 183 2.03 -2.30 -16.32
C ILE A 183 1.15 -1.50 -17.29
N ASN A 184 1.73 -0.96 -18.35
CA ASN A 184 0.99 -0.23 -19.37
C ASN A 184 -0.02 -1.13 -20.09
N GLY A 185 0.37 -2.36 -20.49
CA GLY A 185 -0.55 -3.30 -21.12
C GLY A 185 -1.72 -3.69 -20.21
N MET A 186 -1.47 -3.88 -18.91
CA MET A 186 -2.54 -4.12 -17.92
C MET A 186 -3.42 -2.88 -17.73
N LEU A 187 -2.82 -1.69 -17.70
CA LEU A 187 -3.54 -0.43 -17.56
C LEU A 187 -4.43 -0.14 -18.77
N GLU A 188 -3.94 -0.36 -19.99
CA GLU A 188 -4.70 -0.22 -21.24
C GLU A 188 -5.86 -1.22 -21.28
N SER A 189 -5.60 -2.47 -20.90
CA SER A 189 -6.66 -3.48 -20.78
C SER A 189 -7.71 -3.07 -19.74
N ARG A 190 -7.30 -2.41 -18.65
CA ARG A 190 -8.22 -1.90 -17.63
C ARG A 190 -9.03 -0.69 -18.10
N LEU A 191 -8.41 0.24 -18.82
CA LEU A 191 -9.04 1.46 -19.34
C LEU A 191 -10.00 1.20 -20.50
N SER A 192 -9.80 0.09 -21.23
CA SER A 192 -10.73 -0.34 -22.30
C SER A 192 -11.98 -1.07 -21.79
N LEU A 193 -12.01 -1.47 -20.51
CA LEU A 193 -13.19 -2.07 -19.89
C LEU A 193 -14.13 -0.98 -19.36
N ASP A 194 -15.23 -0.76 -20.07
CA ASP A 194 -16.31 0.20 -19.77
C ASP A 194 -17.19 -0.19 -18.55
N LYS A 195 -16.65 -0.96 -17.60
CA LYS A 195 -17.39 -1.39 -16.41
C LYS A 195 -16.89 -0.65 -15.19
N GLU A 196 -17.79 0.15 -14.61
CA GLU A 196 -17.61 0.78 -13.30
C GLU A 196 -17.40 -0.32 -12.25
N ARG A 197 -16.17 -0.45 -11.75
CA ARG A 197 -15.79 -1.49 -10.78
C ARG A 197 -15.38 -0.81 -9.48
N HIS A 198 -15.75 -1.39 -8.34
CA HIS A 198 -15.31 -0.91 -7.04
C HIS A 198 -13.86 -1.33 -6.77
N ASP A 199 -12.92 -0.82 -7.55
CA ASP A 199 -11.48 -1.00 -7.35
C ASP A 199 -10.79 0.33 -6.99
N LEU A 200 -9.51 0.26 -6.62
CA LEU A 200 -8.74 1.45 -6.23
C LEU A 200 -8.45 2.39 -7.41
N PHE A 201 -8.49 1.89 -8.65
CA PHE A 201 -8.17 2.66 -9.86
C PHE A 201 -9.35 3.49 -10.33
N GLU A 202 -10.57 3.02 -10.13
CA GLU A 202 -11.79 3.74 -10.48
C GLU A 202 -11.80 5.17 -9.90
N GLY A 203 -11.43 5.30 -8.62
CA GLY A 203 -11.32 6.62 -7.98
C GLY A 203 -10.26 7.53 -8.60
N LEU A 204 -9.19 6.97 -9.15
CA LEU A 204 -8.15 7.72 -9.85
C LEU A 204 -8.57 8.11 -11.27
N VAL A 205 -9.29 7.24 -11.97
CA VAL A 205 -9.83 7.49 -13.31
C VAL A 205 -10.86 8.61 -13.26
N LYS A 206 -11.85 8.53 -12.36
CA LYS A 206 -12.87 9.59 -12.18
C LYS A 206 -12.25 10.95 -11.88
N ARG A 207 -11.28 10.99 -10.97
CA ARG A 207 -10.57 12.24 -10.64
C ARG A 207 -9.79 12.81 -11.83
N ARG A 208 -9.17 11.95 -12.65
CA ARG A 208 -8.50 12.38 -13.89
C ARG A 208 -9.51 13.03 -14.84
N GLU A 209 -10.68 12.41 -15.05
CA GLU A 209 -11.72 12.94 -15.94
C GLU A 209 -12.26 14.29 -15.46
N GLU A 210 -12.51 14.42 -14.15
CA GLU A 210 -12.87 15.70 -13.51
C GLU A 210 -11.82 16.79 -13.78
N TRP A 211 -10.53 16.45 -13.65
CA TRP A 211 -9.42 17.38 -13.88
C TRP A 211 -9.26 17.78 -15.35
N VAL A 212 -9.52 16.86 -16.28
CA VAL A 212 -9.50 17.17 -17.73
C VAL A 212 -10.65 18.13 -18.05
N ARG A 213 -11.86 17.81 -17.58
CA ARG A 213 -13.05 18.64 -17.78
C ARG A 213 -12.88 20.06 -17.25
N SER A 214 -12.32 20.20 -16.03
CA SER A 214 -12.10 21.53 -15.44
C SER A 214 -11.10 22.38 -16.24
N LYS A 215 -10.08 21.76 -16.84
CA LYS A 215 -9.09 22.46 -17.68
C LYS A 215 -9.68 22.91 -19.02
N ASP A 216 -10.59 22.15 -19.59
CA ASP A 216 -11.25 22.51 -20.84
C ASP A 216 -12.26 23.65 -20.63
N GLU A 217 -13.00 23.64 -19.50
CA GLU A 217 -13.86 24.76 -19.09
C GLU A 217 -13.08 26.06 -18.81
N GLU A 218 -11.86 25.97 -18.28
CA GLU A 218 -10.98 27.15 -18.11
C GLU A 218 -10.45 27.71 -19.44
N LYS A 219 -10.30 26.87 -20.47
CA LYS A 219 -9.87 27.29 -21.80
C LYS A 219 -11.00 27.96 -22.58
N GLU A 220 -12.24 27.49 -22.46
CA GLU A 220 -13.40 28.10 -23.13
C GLU A 220 -13.78 29.47 -22.56
N LYS A 221 -13.37 29.77 -21.32
CA LYS A 221 -13.61 31.06 -20.65
C LYS A 221 -12.55 32.14 -20.95
N LYS A 222 -11.51 31.83 -21.71
CA LYS A 222 -10.43 32.75 -22.11
C LYS A 222 -10.51 33.08 -23.59
#